data_AF-A0A445A632-F1
#
_entry.id   AF-A0A445A632-F1
#
_cell.length_a   1.000
_cell.length_b   1.000
_cell.length_c   1.000
_cell.angle_alpha   90.00
_cell.angle_beta   90.00
_cell.angle_gamma   90.00
#
_symmetry.space_group_name_H-M   'P 1'
#
loop_
_entity.id
_entity.type
_entity.pdbx_description
1 polymer ?
#
loop_
_entity_poly.entity_id
_entity_poly.type
_entity_poly.pdbx_seq_one_letter_code
_entity_poly.pdbx_strand_id
1 'polypeptide(L)' 'MGKYEWDNSTQAEVDHYRVEFVSRIPFHEMNCDRNITIKKSEVMRLSKPSAVLLSPYCQVDSYDIYSDSD' A
#
# COMPACT_ATOMS: atom_id res chain seq x y z
N MET A 1 -20.01 -3.61 -45.77
CA MET A 1 -19.74 -4.48 -44.61
C MET A 1 -18.25 -4.34 -44.29
N GLY A 2 -17.89 -3.47 -43.35
CA GLY A 2 -16.50 -3.10 -43.08
C GLY A 2 -15.73 -4.29 -42.51
N LYS A 3 -14.64 -4.68 -43.17
CA LYS A 3 -13.64 -5.60 -42.60
C LYS A 3 -12.89 -4.77 -41.56
N TYR A 4 -13.18 -5.01 -40.27
CA TYR A 4 -12.48 -4.32 -39.18
C TYR A 4 -10.99 -4.67 -39.25
N GLU A 5 -10.10 -3.68 -39.10
CA GLU A 5 -8.63 -3.80 -39.17
C GLU A 5 -8.03 -4.85 -38.22
N TRP A 6 -8.82 -5.33 -37.26
CA TRP A 6 -8.45 -6.35 -36.29
C TRP A 6 -7.92 -7.65 -36.91
N ASP A 7 -8.40 -8.03 -38.09
CA ASP A 7 -7.97 -9.25 -38.78
C ASP A 7 -6.56 -9.14 -39.39
N ASN A 8 -5.94 -7.96 -39.41
CA ASN A 8 -4.64 -7.69 -40.05
C ASN A 8 -3.47 -7.46 -39.05
N SER A 9 -3.73 -7.52 -37.74
CA SER A 9 -2.66 -7.33 -36.75
C SER A 9 -1.61 -8.43 -36.82
N THR A 10 -0.35 -8.06 -36.78
CA THR A 10 0.75 -9.04 -36.78
C THR A 10 0.86 -9.69 -35.41
N GLN A 11 1.31 -10.95 -35.36
CA GLN A 11 1.49 -11.69 -34.10
C GLN A 11 2.40 -10.93 -33.10
N ALA A 12 3.39 -10.20 -33.61
CA ALA A 12 4.29 -9.38 -32.80
C ALA A 12 3.58 -8.21 -32.09
N GLU A 13 2.64 -7.54 -32.74
CA GLU A 13 1.84 -6.47 -32.13
C GLU A 13 0.91 -7.01 -31.05
N VAL A 14 0.27 -8.16 -31.31
CA VAL A 14 -0.59 -8.84 -30.34
C VAL A 14 0.22 -9.27 -29.11
N ASP A 15 1.40 -9.85 -29.30
CA ASP A 15 2.25 -10.29 -28.19
C ASP A 15 2.82 -9.12 -27.40
N HIS A 16 3.23 -8.04 -28.07
CA HIS A 16 3.66 -6.82 -27.41
C HIS A 16 2.54 -6.25 -26.51
N TYR A 17 1.31 -6.13 -27.03
CA TYR A 17 0.17 -5.66 -26.25
C TYR A 17 -0.14 -6.58 -25.06
N ARG A 18 -0.09 -7.90 -25.24
CA ARG A 18 -0.32 -8.87 -24.17
C ARG A 18 0.70 -8.71 -23.04
N VAL A 19 1.98 -8.56 -23.37
CA VAL A 19 3.05 -8.34 -22.38
C VAL A 19 2.81 -7.03 -21.63
N GLU A 20 2.53 -5.93 -22.35
CA GLU A 20 2.24 -4.65 -21.70
C GLU A 20 1.02 -4.72 -20.79
N PHE A 21 -0.07 -5.35 -21.25
CA PHE A 21 -1.29 -5.45 -20.48
C PHE A 21 -1.10 -6.31 -19.22
N VAL A 22 -0.49 -7.50 -19.36
CA VAL A 22 -0.22 -8.38 -18.22
C VAL A 22 0.75 -7.73 -17.23
N SER A 23 1.72 -6.93 -17.71
CA SER A 23 2.62 -6.20 -16.83
C SER A 23 1.90 -5.23 -15.89
N ARG A 24 0.74 -4.70 -16.29
CA ARG A 24 -0.07 -3.77 -15.48
C ARG A 24 -0.81 -4.45 -14.33
N ILE A 25 -1.03 -5.77 -14.39
CA ILE A 25 -1.79 -6.52 -13.38
C ILE A 25 -1.05 -6.49 -12.02
N PRO A 26 0.24 -6.87 -11.92
CA PRO A 26 0.99 -6.73 -10.67
C PRO A 26 1.02 -5.29 -10.15
N PHE A 27 1.18 -4.30 -11.03
CA PHE A 27 1.15 -2.89 -10.60
C PHE A 27 -0.20 -2.49 -9.99
N HIS A 28 -1.32 -2.97 -10.54
CA HIS A 28 -2.63 -2.70 -9.97
C HIS A 28 -2.78 -3.34 -8.58
N GLU A 29 -2.40 -4.61 -8.42
CA GLU A 29 -2.43 -5.33 -7.17
C GLU A 29 -1.57 -4.64 -6.09
N MET A 30 -0.33 -4.29 -6.41
CA MET A 30 0.57 -3.56 -5.51
C MET A 30 0.00 -2.20 -5.08
N ASN A 31 -0.67 -1.50 -6.00
CA ASN A 31 -1.31 -0.22 -5.68
C ASN A 31 -2.54 -0.40 -4.76
N CYS A 32 -3.31 -1.48 -4.94
CA CYS A 32 -4.41 -1.84 -4.05
C CYS A 32 -3.90 -2.13 -2.63
N ASP A 33 -2.86 -2.96 -2.49
CA ASP A 33 -2.26 -3.29 -1.20
C ASP A 33 -1.70 -2.06 -0.47
N ARG A 34 -1.03 -1.18 -1.22
CA ARG A 34 -0.57 0.12 -0.70
C ARG A 34 -1.73 0.94 -0.16
N ASN A 35 -2.82 1.07 -0.91
CA ASN A 35 -3.98 1.86 -0.49
C ASN A 35 -4.67 1.26 0.76
N ILE A 36 -4.77 -0.07 0.84
CA ILE A 36 -5.30 -0.76 2.02
C ILE A 36 -4.43 -0.48 3.24
N THR A 37 -3.11 -0.57 3.07
CA THR A 37 -2.13 -0.33 4.14
C THR A 37 -2.22 1.10 4.67
N ILE A 38 -2.25 2.09 3.77
CA ILE A 38 -2.42 3.51 4.13
C ILE A 38 -3.73 3.72 4.88
N LYS A 39 -4.84 3.16 4.37
CA LYS A 39 -6.14 3.32 5.03
C LYS A 39 -6.14 2.72 6.44
N LYS A 40 -5.54 1.53 6.63
CA LYS A 40 -5.40 0.90 7.95
C LYS A 40 -4.55 1.74 8.90
N SER A 41 -3.43 2.30 8.41
CA SER A 41 -2.58 3.17 9.24
C SER A 41 -3.28 4.47 9.63
N GLU A 42 -4.04 5.09 8.72
CA GLU A 42 -4.83 6.28 9.03
C GLU A 42 -5.90 5.98 10.09
N VAL A 43 -6.59 4.84 9.97
CA VAL A 43 -7.54 4.40 11.00
C VAL A 43 -6.85 4.20 12.34
N MET A 44 -5.65 3.61 12.37
CA MET A 44 -4.89 3.42 13.61
C MET A 44 -4.45 4.74 14.24
N ARG A 45 -3.99 5.71 13.44
CA ARG A 45 -3.61 7.06 13.91
C ARG A 45 -4.79 7.84 14.45
N LEU A 46 -5.96 7.71 13.83
CA LEU A 46 -7.18 8.41 14.23
C LEU A 46 -7.92 7.70 15.37
N SER A 47 -7.65 6.41 15.59
CA SER A 47 -8.21 5.67 16.71
C SER A 47 -7.68 6.25 18.00
N LYS A 48 -8.61 6.67 18.86
CA LYS A 48 -8.27 7.16 20.19
C LYS A 48 -7.63 6.00 20.97
N PRO A 49 -6.45 6.18 21.60
CA PRO A 49 -5.89 5.15 22.44
C PRO A 49 -6.89 4.83 23.56
N SER A 50 -6.88 3.58 24.03
CA SER A 50 -7.84 3.14 25.04
C SER A 50 -7.75 4.04 26.27
N ALA A 51 -8.90 4.30 26.91
CA ALA A 51 -8.93 5.07 28.15
C ALA A 51 -8.07 4.44 29.26
N VAL A 52 -7.80 3.13 29.17
CA VAL A 52 -6.89 2.40 30.07
C VAL A 52 -5.44 2.87 29.89
N LEU A 53 -4.98 3.14 28.65
CA LEU A 53 -3.66 3.73 28.39
C LEU A 53 -3.60 5.23 28.72
N LEU A 54 -4.75 5.92 28.74
CA LEU A 54 -4.87 7.32 29.17
C LEU A 54 -5.14 7.46 30.67
N SER A 55 -5.15 6.36 31.41
CA SER A 55 -5.32 6.37 32.86
C SER A 55 -4.14 7.11 33.51
N PRO A 56 -4.37 8.06 34.43
CA PRO A 56 -3.31 8.72 35.19
C PRO A 56 -2.40 7.74 35.96
N TYR A 57 -2.86 6.51 36.17
CA TYR A 57 -2.13 5.43 36.85
C TYR A 57 -1.21 4.63 35.92
N CYS A 58 -1.30 4.81 34.59
CA CYS A 58 -0.38 4.23 33.62
C CYS A 58 0.72 5.24 33.26
N GLN A 59 1.51 5.65 34.26
CA GLN A 59 2.74 6.40 34.00
C GLN A 59 3.81 5.41 33.52
N VAL A 60 4.21 5.54 32.25
CA VAL A 60 5.41 4.88 31.73
C VAL A 60 6.55 5.86 31.95
N ASP A 61 7.24 5.72 33.07
CA ASP A 61 8.43 6.49 33.35
C ASP A 61 9.50 6.11 32.31
N SER A 62 9.74 6.99 31.33
CA SER A 62 10.86 6.84 30.42
C SER A 62 12.13 7.19 31.18
N TYR A 63 12.86 6.19 31.66
CA TYR A 63 14.21 6.42 32.16
C TYR A 63 15.09 6.88 30.99
N ASP A 64 15.60 8.11 31.09
CA ASP A 64 16.60 8.63 30.16
C ASP A 64 17.89 7.84 30.35
N ILE A 65 18.28 7.05 29.33
CA ILE A 65 19.44 6.14 29.38
C ILE A 65 20.76 6.95 29.25
N TYR A 66 20.68 8.28 29.09
CA TYR A 66 21.84 9.13 28.91
C TYR A 66 22.40 9.78 30.19
N SER A 67 21.92 9.42 31.37
CA SER A 67 22.52 9.89 32.60
C SER A 67 23.58 8.92 33.13
N ASP A 68 24.80 9.46 33.15
CA ASP A 68 25.96 9.09 33.96
C ASP A 68 27.06 8.25 33.31
N SER A 69 28.11 8.95 32.89
CA SER A 69 29.47 8.44 32.74
C SER A 69 30.39 9.65 32.98
N ASP A 70 30.72 9.86 34.27
CA ASP A 70 31.77 10.76 34.77
C ASP A 70 33.12 10.60 34.04
#